data_AF-A0A529IEM8-F1
#
_entry.id   AF-A0A529IEM8-F1
#
_cell.length_a   1.000
_cell.length_b   1.000
_cell.length_c   1.000
_cell.angle_alpha   90.00
_cell.angle_beta   90.00
_cell.angle_gamma   90.00
#
_symmetry.space_group_name_H-M   'P 1'
#
loop_
_entity.id
_entity.type
_entity.pdbx_description
1 polymer ?
#
loop_
_entity_poly.entity_id
_entity_poly.type
_entity_poly.pdbx_seq_one_letter_code
_entity_poly.pdbx_strand_id
1 'polypeptide(L)' 'MIIGIGSDLIDIRRIEKSLERHGQRFIQRIYTEVEQARSENRAARAASYAKRFA' A
#
# COMPACT_ATOMS: atom_id res chain seq x y z
N MET A 1 30.02 -1.76 -4.62
CA MET A 1 29.57 -3.16 -4.51
C MET A 1 28.06 -3.15 -4.32
N ILE A 2 27.29 -3.77 -5.21
CA ILE A 2 25.84 -3.93 -5.02
C ILE A 2 25.63 -5.05 -4.00
N ILE A 3 24.87 -4.78 -2.93
CA ILE A 3 24.59 -5.76 -1.85
C ILE A 3 23.35 -6.61 -2.18
N GLY A 4 22.43 -6.08 -2.99
CA GLY A 4 21.28 -6.81 -3.52
C GLY A 4 20.40 -5.92 -4.40
N ILE A 5 19.50 -6.56 -5.15
CA ILE A 5 18.47 -5.89 -5.96
C ILE A 5 17.11 -6.55 -5.70
N GLY A 6 16.05 -5.76 -5.79
CA GLY A 6 14.67 -6.22 -5.69
C GLY A 6 13.78 -5.47 -6.67
N SER A 7 12.79 -6.17 -7.21
CA SER A 7 11.77 -5.60 -8.08
C SER A 7 10.45 -6.28 -7.73
N ASP A 8 9.38 -5.49 -7.65
CA ASP A 8 8.03 -6.01 -7.45
C ASP A 8 7.03 -5.29 -8.37
N LEU A 9 5.86 -5.90 -8.54
CA LEU A 9 4.74 -5.38 -9.32
C LEU A 9 3.43 -5.68 -8.58
N ILE A 10 2.56 -4.68 -8.51
CA ILE A 10 1.25 -4.82 -7.89
C ILE A 10 0.14 -4.21 -8.73
N ASP A 11 -0.96 -4.95 -8.84
CA ASP A 11 -2.21 -4.44 -9.41
C ASP A 11 -2.97 -3.65 -8.32
N ILE A 12 -3.30 -2.39 -8.61
CA ILE A 12 -4.05 -1.52 -7.70
C ILE A 12 -5.37 -2.18 -7.27
N ARG A 13 -6.02 -2.93 -8.17
CA ARG A 13 -7.29 -3.63 -7.89
C ARG A 13 -7.16 -4.69 -6.80
N ARG A 14 -5.96 -5.24 -6.60
CA ARG A 14 -5.69 -6.19 -5.51
C ARG A 14 -5.65 -5.49 -4.16
N ILE A 15 -5.10 -4.28 -4.12
CA ILE A 15 -5.10 -3.45 -2.91
C ILE A 15 -6.51 -2.95 -2.61
N GLU A 16 -7.28 -2.53 -3.62
CA GLU A 16 -8.70 -2.17 -3.46
C GLU A 16 -9.50 -3.29 -2.79
N LYS A 17 -9.45 -4.51 -3.35
CA LYS A 17 -10.13 -5.68 -2.78
C LYS A 17 -9.68 -5.99 -1.35
N SER A 18 -8.40 -5.76 -1.03
CA SER A 18 -7.87 -6.00 0.31
C SER A 18 -8.37 -4.95 1.31
N LEU A 19 -8.42 -3.69 0.89
CA LEU A 19 -9.00 -2.59 1.67
C LEU A 19 -10.49 -2.82 1.92
N GLU A 20 -11.24 -3.25 0.91
CA GLU A 20 -12.66 -3.58 1.05
C GLU A 20 -12.89 -4.77 1.99
N ARG A 21 -12.11 -5.86 1.82
CA ARG A 21 -12.31 -7.09 2.59
C ARG A 21 -11.87 -6.98 4.05
N HIS A 22 -10.82 -6.23 4.32
CA HIS A 22 -10.15 -6.23 5.63
C HIS A 22 -10.15 -4.86 6.33
N GLY A 23 -10.47 -3.79 5.60
CA GLY A 23 -10.56 -2.44 6.14
C GLY A 23 -9.30 -2.02 6.90
N GLN A 24 -9.52 -1.43 8.07
CA GLN A 24 -8.44 -0.87 8.89
C GLN A 24 -7.42 -1.91 9.37
N ARG A 25 -7.83 -3.18 9.54
CA ARG A 25 -6.92 -4.25 9.97
C ARG A 25 -5.81 -4.51 8.96
N PHE A 26 -6.11 -4.41 7.67
CA PHE A 26 -5.08 -4.53 6.62
C PHE A 26 -4.14 -3.33 6.66
N ILE A 27 -4.70 -2.12 6.79
CA ILE A 27 -3.92 -0.89 6.79
C ILE A 27 -2.92 -0.88 7.96
N GLN A 28 -3.39 -1.14 9.19
CA GLN A 28 -2.57 -1.13 10.39
C GLN A 28 -1.49 -2.23 10.40
N ARG A 29 -1.72 -3.34 9.70
CA ARG A 29 -0.76 -4.45 9.64
C ARG A 29 0.43 -4.17 8.72
N ILE A 30 0.22 -3.37 7.68
CA ILE A 30 1.18 -3.24 6.58
C ILE A 30 1.85 -1.86 6.55
N TYR A 31 1.12 -0.80 6.88
CA TYR A 31 1.59 0.56 6.70
C TYR A 31 1.84 1.26 8.03
N THR A 32 2.91 2.05 8.07
CA THR A 32 3.20 2.96 9.18
C THR A 32 2.19 4.09 9.25
N GLU A 33 2.08 4.75 10.40
CA GLU A 33 1.16 5.89 10.59
C GLU A 33 1.40 7.02 9.58
N VAL A 34 2.66 7.30 9.24
CA VAL A 34 3.03 8.33 8.27
C VAL A 34 2.54 7.98 6.86
N GLU A 35 2.61 6.71 6.49
CA GLU A 35 2.13 6.23 5.18
C GLU A 35 0.61 6.25 5.09
N GLN A 36 -0.07 5.86 6.18
CA GLN A 36 -1.52 5.97 6.30
C GLN A 36 -1.95 7.41 6.11
N ALA A 37 -1.39 8.34 6.89
CA ALA A 37 -1.70 9.76 6.78
C ALA A 37 -1.48 10.29 5.35
N ARG A 38 -0.41 9.88 4.66
CA ARG A 38 -0.16 10.29 3.28
C ARG A 38 -1.16 9.69 2.29
N SER A 39 -1.56 8.43 2.46
CA SER A 39 -2.47 7.75 1.52
C SER A 39 -3.92 8.15 1.71
N GLU A 40 -4.37 8.35 2.95
CA GLU A 40 -5.74 8.81 3.24
C GLU A 40 -6.02 10.22 2.73
N ASN A 41 -4.99 11.07 2.61
CA ASN A 41 -5.09 12.41 2.03
C ASN A 41 -5.16 12.42 0.49
N ARG A 42 -5.25 11.26 -0.18
CA ARG A 42 -5.27 11.17 -1.65
C ARG A 42 -6.65 10.74 -2.13
N ALA A 43 -7.15 11.42 -3.18
CA ALA A 43 -8.36 11.03 -3.87
C ALA A 43 -8.30 9.56 -4.36
N ALA A 44 -7.15 9.14 -4.89
CA ALA A 44 -6.89 7.76 -5.28
C ALA A 44 -6.09 7.01 -4.18
N ARG A 45 -6.68 6.86 -2.99
CA ARG A 45 -5.98 6.26 -1.83
C ARG A 45 -5.45 4.85 -2.09
N ALA A 46 -6.18 4.01 -2.85
CA ALA A 46 -5.77 2.65 -3.14
C ALA A 46 -4.50 2.59 -4.01
N ALA A 47 -4.39 3.47 -5.00
CA ALA A 47 -3.18 3.63 -5.81
C ALA A 47 -1.98 4.10 -4.96
N SER A 48 -2.24 5.01 -4.00
CA SER A 48 -1.20 5.45 -3.06
C SER A 48 -0.73 4.31 -2.15
N TYR A 49 -1.62 3.45 -1.66
CA TYR A 49 -1.25 2.27 -0.90
C TYR A 49 -0.50 1.24 -1.75
N ALA A 50 -0.95 0.97 -2.98
CA ALA A 50 -0.26 0.08 -3.92
C ALA A 50 1.20 0.47 -4.16
N LYS A 51 1.49 1.75 -4.41
CA LYS A 51 2.86 2.28 -4.60
C LYS A 51 3.81 2.00 -3.42
N ARG A 52 3.28 1.77 -2.22
CA ARG A 52 4.09 1.48 -1.02
C ARG A 52 4.18 -0.02 -0.74
N PHE A 53 3.28 -0.79 -1.32
CA PHE A 53 3.27 -2.23 -1.16
C PHE A 53 4.35 -2.88 -2.02
N ALA A 54 4.62 -2.33 -3.20
CA ALA A 54 5.57 -2.80 -4.20
C ALA A 54 6.35 -1.63 -4.82
#